data_AF-A0A2N7RSL9-F1
#
_entry.id   AF-A0A2N7RSL9-F1
#
_cell.length_a   1.000
_cell.length_b   1.000
_cell.length_c   1.000
_cell.angle_alpha   90.00
_cell.angle_beta   90.00
_cell.angle_gamma   90.00
#
_symmetry.space_group_name_H-M   'P 1'
#
loop_
_entity.id
_entity.type
_entity.pdbx_description
1 polymer ?
#
loop_
_entity_poly.entity_id
_entity_poly.type
_entity_poly.pdbx_seq_one_letter_code
_entity_poly.pdbx_strand_id
1 'polypeptide(L)'
;MKNPAVLLSLLLCSSSFAQEAAPTEAPAPAAAVETSASTPAAPATSTISRLRLFGQNGATAFLYRDSSCIRGMFSDGVEKASGSMGSAFGSLIGSVSNTSLGIPETETSKNLARKDGFFSKAYFREYEVPADKPSSLRIGFQDVSSFYVANGMRYENVSPSCSGDVTFTPRAGEDYEAAFSWEGKRCSISINQVIAKEGKTELVPVPVTRAPSC
;
A
#
# COMPACT_ATOMS: atom_id res chain seq x y z
N MET A 1 -18.91 -37.24 -48.13
CA MET A 1 -17.58 -37.35 -48.77
C MET A 1 -16.52 -37.17 -47.69
N LYS A 2 -15.71 -38.23 -47.50
CA LYS A 2 -14.34 -38.31 -46.92
C LYS A 2 -13.94 -37.40 -45.72
N ASN A 3 -13.86 -38.02 -44.54
CA ASN A 3 -12.62 -38.05 -43.75
C ASN A 3 -11.73 -39.17 -44.34
N PRO A 4 -10.37 -39.20 -44.20
CA PRO A 4 -9.70 -39.16 -42.88
C PRO A 4 -8.22 -38.69 -42.82
N ALA A 5 -7.68 -38.71 -41.58
CA ALA A 5 -6.36 -39.26 -41.19
C ALA A 5 -5.03 -38.51 -41.45
N VAL A 6 -4.34 -38.27 -40.31
CA VAL A 6 -2.95 -38.68 -39.97
C VAL A 6 -1.79 -37.89 -40.62
N LEU A 7 -0.91 -37.30 -39.79
CA LEU A 7 0.46 -37.83 -39.62
C LEU A 7 1.20 -37.21 -38.42
N LEU A 8 1.72 -38.13 -37.62
CA LEU A 8 2.66 -37.99 -36.52
C LEU A 8 4.09 -37.95 -37.10
N SER A 9 4.98 -37.11 -36.59
CA SER A 9 6.43 -37.30 -36.79
C SER A 9 7.22 -36.84 -35.57
N LEU A 10 7.75 -37.85 -34.89
CA LEU A 10 8.84 -37.78 -33.93
C LEU A 10 10.14 -37.47 -34.68
N LEU A 11 10.97 -36.59 -34.10
CA LEU A 11 12.40 -36.55 -34.38
C LEU A 11 13.16 -36.58 -33.04
N LEU A 12 13.75 -37.74 -32.78
CA LEU A 12 14.86 -37.99 -31.87
C LEU A 12 16.17 -37.56 -32.55
N CYS A 13 17.14 -37.07 -31.78
CA CYS A 13 18.61 -37.24 -31.93
C CYS A 13 19.30 -36.42 -30.84
N SER A 14 19.67 -37.03 -29.71
CA SER A 14 20.96 -37.69 -29.43
C SER A 14 22.07 -36.74 -28.98
N SER A 15 22.60 -37.08 -27.82
CA SER A 15 23.72 -36.50 -27.08
C SER A 15 25.03 -36.55 -27.86
N SER A 16 25.90 -35.57 -27.62
CA SER A 16 27.34 -35.72 -27.86
C SER A 16 28.12 -35.27 -26.64
N PHE A 17 28.71 -36.27 -25.98
CA PHE A 17 29.88 -36.13 -25.12
C PHE A 17 31.08 -35.80 -26.01
N ALA A 18 31.83 -34.77 -25.66
CA ALA A 18 33.19 -34.60 -26.11
C ALA A 18 34.07 -34.51 -24.86
N GLN A 19 34.89 -35.54 -24.70
CA GLN A 19 35.91 -35.72 -23.68
C GLN A 19 37.22 -35.70 -24.45
N GLU A 20 38.16 -34.83 -24.09
CA GLU A 20 39.56 -34.99 -24.52
C GLU A 20 40.54 -34.28 -23.57
N ALA A 21 41.41 -35.11 -23.03
CA ALA A 21 42.80 -34.92 -22.60
C ALA A 21 43.21 -33.73 -21.71
N ALA A 22 43.72 -34.10 -20.52
CA ALA A 22 44.73 -33.36 -19.77
C ALA A 22 46.10 -33.38 -20.47
N PRO A 23 47.01 -32.47 -20.06
CA PRO A 23 48.37 -32.91 -19.76
C PRO A 23 48.83 -32.51 -18.34
N THR A 24 49.76 -33.31 -17.86
CA THR A 24 50.42 -33.34 -16.55
C THR A 24 51.40 -32.17 -16.33
N GLU A 25 51.46 -31.70 -15.08
CA GLU A 25 52.68 -31.53 -14.23
C GLU A 25 53.05 -30.14 -13.68
N ALA A 26 53.33 -30.18 -12.36
CA ALA A 26 54.17 -29.33 -11.50
C ALA A 26 53.48 -28.38 -10.46
N PRO A 27 54.04 -28.25 -9.24
CA PRO A 27 53.25 -28.01 -8.02
C PRO A 27 53.45 -26.63 -7.35
N ALA A 28 52.36 -26.14 -6.72
CA ALA A 28 52.23 -25.22 -5.56
C ALA A 28 52.87 -23.80 -5.63
N PRO A 29 52.23 -22.74 -5.08
CA PRO A 29 52.01 -22.66 -3.64
C PRO A 29 50.60 -22.24 -3.19
N ALA A 30 50.35 -22.53 -1.92
CA ALA A 30 49.17 -22.22 -1.13
C ALA A 30 48.67 -20.77 -1.29
N ALA A 31 47.41 -20.64 -1.72
CA ALA A 31 46.59 -19.47 -1.43
C ALA A 31 45.52 -19.90 -0.42
N ALA A 32 45.52 -19.25 0.73
CA ALA A 32 44.61 -19.47 1.83
C ALA A 32 43.15 -19.35 1.35
N VAL A 33 42.39 -20.43 1.47
CA VAL A 33 40.93 -20.37 1.44
C VAL A 33 40.50 -19.94 2.83
N GLU A 34 40.22 -18.65 3.00
CA GLU A 34 39.47 -18.19 4.16
C GLU A 34 38.05 -18.77 4.04
N THR A 35 37.82 -19.88 4.74
CA THR A 35 36.48 -20.35 5.08
C THR A 35 35.84 -19.29 5.98
N SER A 36 35.17 -18.32 5.35
CA SER A 36 34.16 -17.54 6.04
C SER A 36 32.97 -18.46 6.28
N ALA A 37 32.97 -19.09 7.45
CA ALA A 37 31.80 -19.76 8.00
C ALA A 37 30.71 -18.69 8.18
N SER A 38 29.73 -18.70 7.29
CA SER A 38 28.51 -17.91 7.45
C SER A 38 27.69 -18.51 8.59
N THR A 39 27.82 -17.91 9.77
CA THR A 39 26.83 -18.04 10.85
C THR A 39 25.43 -17.82 10.25
N PRO A 40 24.44 -18.68 10.50
CA PRO A 40 23.08 -18.43 10.05
C PRO A 40 22.60 -17.13 10.71
N ALA A 41 22.39 -16.09 9.90
CA ALA A 41 21.76 -14.87 10.37
C ALA A 41 20.38 -15.23 10.93
N ALA A 42 20.13 -14.87 12.19
CA ALA A 42 18.79 -14.91 12.75
C ALA A 42 17.84 -14.14 11.81
N PRO A 43 16.59 -14.60 11.60
CA PRO A 43 15.66 -13.94 10.69
C PRO A 43 15.53 -12.47 11.13
N ALA A 44 15.80 -11.54 10.21
CA ALA A 44 15.64 -10.12 10.46
C ALA A 44 14.18 -9.87 10.85
N THR A 45 13.91 -9.61 12.12
CA THR A 45 12.61 -9.13 12.58
C THR A 45 12.40 -7.75 11.97
N SER A 46 11.51 -7.66 10.99
CA SER A 46 11.14 -6.37 10.38
C SER A 46 10.66 -5.44 11.48
N THR A 47 11.29 -4.28 11.66
CA THR A 47 10.82 -3.24 12.60
C THR A 47 9.77 -2.33 11.98
N ILE A 48 9.42 -2.59 10.73
CA ILE A 48 8.55 -1.76 9.90
C ILE A 48 7.34 -2.57 9.44
N SER A 49 6.23 -1.85 9.31
CA SER A 49 5.01 -2.24 8.61
C SER A 49 4.66 -1.17 7.58
N ARG A 50 3.75 -1.46 6.65
CA ARG A 50 3.31 -0.50 5.63
C ARG A 50 1.83 -0.21 5.75
N LEU A 51 1.45 1.05 5.55
CA LEU A 51 0.06 1.51 5.59
C LEU A 51 -0.28 2.27 4.31
N ARG A 52 -1.30 1.80 3.58
CA ARG A 52 -1.90 2.50 2.45
C ARG A 52 -2.99 3.45 2.94
N LEU A 53 -2.88 4.72 2.59
CA LEU A 53 -3.91 5.75 2.79
C LEU A 53 -4.40 6.26 1.44
N PHE A 54 -5.71 6.48 1.33
CA PHE A 54 -6.32 7.03 0.13
C PHE A 54 -6.54 8.53 0.22
N GLY A 55 -6.44 9.19 -0.92
CA GLY A 55 -6.65 10.61 -1.08
C GLY A 55 -7.52 10.94 -2.30
N GLN A 56 -8.30 12.00 -2.18
CA GLN A 56 -9.05 12.66 -3.24
C GLN A 56 -9.43 14.06 -2.76
N ASN A 57 -9.95 14.93 -3.64
CA ASN A 57 -10.51 16.20 -3.18
C ASN A 57 -11.66 15.95 -2.19
N GLY A 58 -11.73 16.78 -1.14
CA GLY A 58 -12.68 16.59 -0.03
C GLY A 58 -12.27 15.51 0.99
N ALA A 59 -11.23 14.71 0.73
CA ALA A 59 -10.65 13.79 1.71
C ALA A 59 -9.35 14.34 2.32
N THR A 60 -9.19 14.20 3.63
CA THR A 60 -7.98 14.55 4.37
C THR A 60 -7.50 13.35 5.16
N ALA A 61 -6.18 13.19 5.25
CA ALA A 61 -5.56 12.16 6.07
C ALA A 61 -4.29 12.73 6.69
N PHE A 62 -4.14 12.53 7.99
CA PHE A 62 -2.93 12.85 8.75
C PHE A 62 -2.46 11.61 9.50
N LEU A 63 -1.18 11.28 9.36
CA LEU A 63 -0.52 10.15 9.98
C LEU A 63 0.42 10.63 11.10
N TYR A 64 0.25 10.02 12.27
CA TYR A 64 1.04 10.25 13.48
C TYR A 64 1.75 8.94 13.82
N ARG A 65 3.00 8.78 13.36
CA ARG A 65 3.81 7.58 13.62
C ARG A 65 4.30 7.56 15.06
N ASP A 66 4.43 6.36 15.62
CA ASP A 66 4.90 6.16 16.99
C ASP A 66 4.12 7.04 17.99
N SER A 67 2.80 7.08 17.82
CA SER A 67 1.89 7.94 18.59
C SER A 67 0.59 7.22 18.88
N SER A 68 0.17 7.28 20.14
CA SER A 68 -1.14 6.83 20.62
C SER A 68 -2.15 7.97 20.76
N CYS A 69 -1.84 9.17 20.28
CA CYS A 69 -2.73 10.34 20.36
C CYS A 69 -2.56 11.26 19.14
N ILE A 70 -3.49 12.20 18.98
CA ILE A 70 -3.51 13.17 17.89
C ILE A 70 -3.01 14.52 18.36
N ARG A 71 -2.02 15.07 17.65
CA ARG A 71 -1.44 16.40 17.89
C ARG A 71 -2.06 17.43 16.96
N GLY A 72 -1.64 18.69 17.06
CA GLY A 72 -2.00 19.72 16.09
C GLY A 72 -1.52 19.35 14.68
N MET A 73 -2.30 19.64 13.64
CA MET A 73 -1.97 19.30 12.25
C MET A 73 -0.70 19.98 11.71
N PHE A 74 -0.21 21.00 12.42
CA PHE A 74 1.03 21.74 12.12
C PHE A 74 2.17 21.41 13.09
N SER A 75 1.98 20.42 13.97
CA SER A 75 3.03 19.97 14.87
C SER A 75 4.09 19.16 14.12
N ASP A 76 5.32 19.19 14.63
CA ASP A 76 6.42 18.38 14.09
C ASP A 76 6.08 16.88 14.12
N GLY A 77 6.50 16.18 13.06
CA GLY A 77 6.29 14.73 12.93
C GLY A 77 4.89 14.32 12.45
N VAL A 78 4.00 15.28 12.13
CA VAL A 78 2.70 14.99 11.52
C VAL A 78 2.83 14.95 10.00
N GLU A 79 2.50 13.81 9.40
CA GLU A 79 2.50 13.70 7.93
C GLU A 79 1.09 13.91 7.38
N LYS A 80 0.93 14.94 6.53
CA LYS A 80 -0.28 15.13 5.75
C LYS A 80 -0.27 14.14 4.58
N ALA A 81 -1.03 13.07 4.73
CA ALA A 81 -1.09 11.98 3.79
C ALA A 81 -2.07 12.21 2.62
N SER A 82 -3.07 13.08 2.80
CA SER A 82 -3.98 13.51 1.72
C SER A 82 -4.66 14.87 1.98
N GLY A 83 -5.10 15.54 0.92
CA GLY A 83 -5.84 16.81 0.95
C GLY A 83 -5.43 17.77 -0.16
N SER A 84 -6.42 18.35 -0.85
CA SER A 84 -6.26 19.16 -2.08
C SER A 84 -5.44 20.47 -1.93
N MET A 85 -5.21 20.95 -0.71
CA MET A 85 -4.61 22.27 -0.51
C MET A 85 -3.41 22.22 0.42
N GLY A 86 -2.22 22.47 -0.13
CA GLY A 86 -1.28 23.40 0.50
C GLY A 86 0.02 22.92 1.14
N SER A 87 0.41 21.64 1.11
CA SER A 87 1.75 21.31 1.63
C SER A 87 2.31 20.00 1.05
N ALA A 88 3.53 20.08 0.52
CA ALA A 88 4.33 19.03 -0.12
C ALA A 88 3.97 18.66 -1.58
N PHE A 89 3.81 19.67 -2.44
CA PHE A 89 3.92 19.51 -3.91
C PHE A 89 5.37 19.75 -4.35
N GLY A 90 6.24 18.76 -4.11
CA GLY A 90 7.63 18.79 -4.56
C GLY A 90 7.81 18.50 -6.06
N SER A 91 6.74 18.27 -6.81
CA SER A 91 6.82 18.05 -8.26
C SER A 91 5.50 18.42 -8.93
N LEU A 92 5.55 19.50 -9.70
CA LEU A 92 4.57 19.94 -10.69
C LEU A 92 3.13 20.18 -10.20
N ILE A 93 2.68 21.40 -10.45
CA ILE A 93 1.29 21.82 -10.55
C ILE A 93 0.47 20.72 -11.26
N GLY A 94 -0.49 20.12 -10.54
CA GLY A 94 -1.64 19.46 -11.16
C GLY A 94 -1.70 17.93 -11.18
N SER A 95 -0.72 17.16 -10.67
CA SER A 95 -0.83 15.69 -10.66
C SER A 95 -0.69 15.07 -9.27
N VAL A 96 -1.82 14.62 -8.71
CA VAL A 96 -1.82 13.62 -7.64
C VAL A 96 -1.56 12.24 -8.24
N SER A 97 -0.62 11.49 -7.68
CA SER A 97 -0.21 10.17 -8.16
C SER A 97 -0.11 9.17 -7.01
N ASN A 98 -0.17 7.88 -7.37
CA ASN A 98 0.01 6.80 -6.42
C ASN A 98 1.49 6.70 -6.01
N THR A 99 1.75 6.57 -4.72
CA THR A 99 3.08 6.22 -4.18
C THR A 99 2.97 4.83 -3.56
N SER A 100 3.65 3.85 -4.14
CA SER A 100 3.63 2.47 -3.65
C SER A 100 4.97 2.07 -3.07
N LEU A 101 4.92 1.39 -1.94
CA LEU A 101 6.00 0.66 -1.30
C LEU A 101 5.85 -0.85 -1.53
N GLY A 102 4.87 -1.29 -2.33
CA GLY A 102 4.63 -2.68 -2.70
C GLY A 102 3.58 -3.40 -1.86
N ILE A 103 2.62 -2.69 -1.26
CA ILE A 103 1.43 -3.35 -0.68
C ILE A 103 0.64 -4.01 -1.83
N PRO A 104 0.15 -5.26 -1.69
CA PRO A 104 -0.68 -5.90 -2.71
C PRO A 104 -1.90 -5.05 -3.12
N GLU A 105 -2.28 -5.13 -4.39
CA GLU A 105 -3.47 -4.42 -4.87
C GLU A 105 -4.75 -4.99 -4.26
N THR A 106 -5.63 -4.10 -3.82
CA THR A 106 -6.96 -4.42 -3.29
C THR A 106 -8.02 -4.01 -4.31
N GLU A 107 -9.26 -4.44 -4.12
CA GLU A 107 -10.37 -3.90 -4.91
C GLU A 107 -10.46 -2.38 -4.79
N THR A 108 -10.14 -1.81 -3.62
CA THR A 108 -10.10 -0.35 -3.43
C THR A 108 -9.07 0.31 -4.33
N SER A 109 -7.82 -0.19 -4.35
CA SER A 109 -6.73 0.40 -5.14
C SER A 109 -6.94 0.23 -6.65
N LYS A 110 -7.53 -0.89 -7.09
CA LYS A 110 -7.85 -1.14 -8.50
C LYS A 110 -8.97 -0.24 -9.02
N ASN A 111 -9.96 0.06 -8.17
CA ASN A 111 -11.14 0.84 -8.56
C ASN A 111 -10.96 2.36 -8.37
N LEU A 112 -9.75 2.86 -8.09
CA LEU A 112 -9.51 4.30 -7.96
C LEU A 112 -9.88 5.09 -9.21
N ALA A 113 -9.56 4.57 -10.40
CA ALA A 113 -9.91 5.22 -11.67
C ALA A 113 -11.43 5.37 -11.87
N ARG A 114 -12.25 4.52 -11.24
CA ARG A 114 -13.72 4.66 -11.26
C ARG A 114 -14.22 5.76 -10.33
N LYS A 115 -13.37 6.23 -9.43
CA LYS A 115 -13.62 7.36 -8.51
C LYS A 115 -13.03 8.66 -9.03
N ASP A 116 -12.44 8.66 -10.23
CA ASP A 116 -11.95 9.86 -10.89
C ASP A 116 -13.16 10.66 -11.43
N GLY A 117 -13.35 11.86 -10.89
CA GLY A 117 -14.26 12.87 -11.44
C GLY A 117 -13.51 13.87 -12.32
N PHE A 118 -14.24 14.63 -13.14
CA PHE A 118 -13.69 15.65 -14.06
C PHE A 118 -12.76 16.70 -13.38
N PHE A 119 -12.84 16.84 -12.04
CA PHE A 119 -12.01 17.76 -11.25
C PHE A 119 -11.34 17.13 -10.00
N SER A 120 -11.36 15.80 -9.82
CA SER A 120 -10.72 15.16 -8.66
C SER A 120 -10.29 13.75 -8.99
N LYS A 121 -8.97 13.53 -9.03
CA LYS A 121 -8.38 12.20 -9.18
C LYS A 121 -8.22 11.54 -7.82
N ALA A 122 -8.66 10.29 -7.70
CA ALA A 122 -8.40 9.47 -6.53
C ALA A 122 -7.00 8.84 -6.63
N TYR A 123 -6.29 8.79 -5.50
CA TYR A 123 -4.95 8.23 -5.43
C TYR A 123 -4.72 7.53 -4.08
N PHE A 124 -3.64 6.76 -3.98
CA PHE A 124 -3.17 6.22 -2.72
C PHE A 124 -1.71 6.58 -2.46
N ARG A 125 -1.32 6.58 -1.19
CA ARG A 125 0.09 6.61 -0.80
C ARG A 125 0.33 5.56 0.27
N GLU A 126 1.44 4.86 0.13
CA GLU A 126 1.90 3.85 1.08
C GLU A 126 3.01 4.44 1.94
N TYR A 127 2.91 4.22 3.24
CA TYR A 127 3.77 4.80 4.26
C TYR A 127 4.37 3.68 5.10
N GLU A 128 5.66 3.78 5.38
CA GLU A 128 6.25 2.98 6.46
C GLU A 128 5.71 3.47 7.80
N VAL A 129 5.32 2.54 8.67
CA VAL A 129 4.88 2.79 10.04
C VAL A 129 5.66 1.87 10.98
N PRO A 130 6.00 2.34 12.20
CA PRO A 130 6.76 1.51 13.13
C PRO A 130 5.92 0.32 13.56
N ALA A 131 6.47 -0.88 13.40
CA ALA A 131 5.84 -2.10 13.88
C ALA A 131 5.83 -2.14 15.42
N ASP A 132 4.82 -2.79 15.98
CA ASP A 132 4.64 -3.05 17.41
C ASP A 132 4.59 -1.78 18.28
N LYS A 133 4.41 -0.62 17.65
CA LYS A 133 4.19 0.67 18.28
C LYS A 133 2.89 1.30 17.77
N PRO A 134 2.15 2.05 18.59
CA PRO A 134 0.90 2.67 18.16
C PRO A 134 1.16 3.66 17.02
N SER A 135 0.29 3.65 16.02
CA SER A 135 0.21 4.69 15.00
C SER A 135 -1.21 5.25 14.99
N SER A 136 -1.31 6.58 15.01
CA SER A 136 -2.59 7.29 15.03
C SER A 136 -2.88 7.96 13.69
N LEU A 137 -4.15 8.05 13.36
CA LEU A 137 -4.67 8.56 12.10
C LEU A 137 -5.82 9.52 12.37
N ARG A 138 -5.77 10.68 11.74
CA ARG A 138 -6.93 11.57 11.58
C ARG A 138 -7.33 11.56 10.12
N ILE A 139 -8.51 11.02 9.82
CA ILE A 139 -8.99 10.92 8.44
C ILE A 139 -10.38 11.55 8.36
N GLY A 140 -10.60 12.34 7.32
CA GLY A 140 -11.85 13.00 7.02
C GLY A 140 -12.22 12.82 5.54
N PHE A 141 -13.51 12.77 5.28
CA PHE A 141 -14.12 12.84 3.96
C PHE A 141 -15.32 13.77 4.04
N GLN A 142 -15.38 14.71 3.12
CA GLN A 142 -16.55 15.52 2.86
C GLN A 142 -16.83 15.42 1.38
N ASP A 143 -18.00 14.86 1.05
CA ASP A 143 -18.47 14.88 -0.33
C ASP A 143 -18.68 16.35 -0.75
N VAL A 144 -18.18 16.69 -1.93
CA VAL A 144 -18.24 18.05 -2.51
C VAL A 144 -19.37 18.17 -3.53
N SER A 145 -20.33 17.22 -3.52
CA SER A 145 -21.53 17.28 -4.35
C SER A 145 -22.25 18.63 -4.20
N SER A 146 -22.59 19.21 -5.35
CA SER A 146 -22.79 20.63 -5.62
C SER A 146 -23.61 21.41 -4.59
N PHE A 147 -22.98 22.41 -3.96
CA PHE A 147 -23.70 23.63 -3.64
C PHE A 147 -24.06 24.29 -4.99
N TYR A 148 -25.32 24.60 -5.23
CA TYR A 148 -25.68 25.56 -6.27
C TYR A 148 -26.62 26.60 -5.68
N VAL A 149 -26.40 27.85 -6.06
CA VAL A 149 -27.24 28.98 -5.68
C VAL A 149 -28.18 29.24 -6.84
N ALA A 150 -29.48 29.03 -6.61
CA ALA A 150 -30.53 29.42 -7.53
C ALA A 150 -31.44 30.41 -6.82
N ASN A 151 -31.76 31.54 -7.45
CA ASN A 151 -32.64 32.59 -6.90
C ASN A 151 -32.24 33.10 -5.50
N GLY A 152 -30.94 33.19 -5.20
CA GLY A 152 -30.45 33.61 -3.88
C GLY A 152 -30.64 32.59 -2.75
N MET A 153 -31.21 31.43 -3.05
CA MET A 153 -31.42 30.33 -2.11
C MET A 153 -30.25 29.33 -2.21
N ARG A 154 -29.65 29.00 -1.07
CA ARG A 154 -28.61 27.98 -0.96
C ARG A 154 -29.29 26.62 -0.83
N TYR A 155 -29.10 25.75 -1.82
CA TYR A 155 -29.55 24.36 -1.73
C TYR A 155 -28.43 23.51 -1.12
N GLU A 156 -28.46 23.39 0.21
CA GLU A 156 -27.55 22.54 0.97
C GLU A 156 -28.16 21.13 1.05
N ASN A 157 -27.89 20.28 0.05
CA ASN A 157 -27.94 18.86 0.34
C ASN A 157 -26.80 18.59 1.31
N VAL A 158 -27.08 18.09 2.51
CA VAL A 158 -26.04 17.75 3.49
C VAL A 158 -25.21 16.63 2.88
N SER A 159 -24.12 16.99 2.22
CA SER A 159 -23.22 16.04 1.59
C SER A 159 -22.70 15.08 2.66
N PRO A 160 -22.67 13.75 2.40
CA PRO A 160 -22.15 12.79 3.36
C PRO A 160 -20.75 13.21 3.82
N SER A 161 -20.58 13.33 5.14
CA SER A 161 -19.28 13.57 5.75
C SER A 161 -18.95 12.46 6.72
N CYS A 162 -17.66 12.17 6.82
CA CYS A 162 -17.11 11.21 7.74
C CYS A 162 -15.80 11.74 8.27
N SER A 163 -15.59 11.67 9.57
CA SER A 163 -14.28 11.98 10.13
C SER A 163 -14.07 11.21 11.41
N GLY A 164 -12.81 11.00 11.76
CA GLY A 164 -12.46 10.35 12.99
C GLY A 164 -10.96 10.33 13.25
N ASP A 165 -10.67 10.03 14.50
CA ASP A 165 -9.34 9.91 15.06
C ASP A 165 -9.20 8.48 15.60
N VAL A 166 -8.33 7.67 14.99
CA VAL A 166 -8.12 6.27 15.40
C VAL A 166 -6.66 5.96 15.67
N THR A 167 -6.42 5.00 16.56
CA THR A 167 -5.10 4.42 16.84
C THR A 167 -5.16 2.91 16.67
N PHE A 168 -4.11 2.35 16.10
CA PHE A 168 -3.89 0.91 16.00
C PHE A 168 -2.39 0.59 16.15
N THR A 169 -2.05 -0.67 16.41
CA THR A 169 -0.67 -1.15 16.51
C THR A 169 -0.41 -2.16 15.38
N PRO A 170 0.32 -1.78 14.32
CA PRO A 170 0.66 -2.68 13.23
C PRO A 170 1.69 -3.73 13.66
N ARG A 171 1.61 -4.94 13.10
CA ARG A 171 2.62 -5.98 13.31
C ARG A 171 3.74 -5.90 12.29
N ALA A 172 4.92 -6.35 12.70
CA ALA A 172 6.12 -6.45 11.87
C ALA A 172 5.87 -7.14 10.52
N GLY A 173 6.24 -6.47 9.42
CA GLY A 173 6.18 -7.01 8.06
C GLY A 173 4.78 -7.16 7.47
N GLU A 174 3.74 -6.71 8.18
CA GLU A 174 2.37 -6.73 7.66
C GLU A 174 2.01 -5.44 6.94
N ASP A 175 1.04 -5.58 6.03
CA ASP A 175 0.50 -4.49 5.25
C ASP A 175 -0.91 -4.14 5.71
N TYR A 176 -1.22 -2.85 5.73
CA TYR A 176 -2.50 -2.33 6.14
C TYR A 176 -3.05 -1.32 5.14
N GLU A 177 -4.37 -1.20 5.11
CA GLU A 177 -5.09 -0.22 4.30
C GLU A 177 -6.17 0.45 5.17
N ALA A 178 -6.17 1.78 5.19
CA ALA A 178 -7.21 2.54 5.87
C ALA A 178 -8.40 2.79 4.93
N ALA A 179 -9.61 2.66 5.47
CA ALA A 179 -10.84 2.86 4.72
C ALA A 179 -11.92 3.52 5.59
N PHE A 180 -12.98 3.98 4.92
CA PHE A 180 -14.23 4.33 5.57
C PHE A 180 -15.19 3.15 5.45
N SER A 181 -15.76 2.74 6.58
CA SER A 181 -16.85 1.77 6.63
C SER A 181 -18.17 2.51 6.79
N TRP A 182 -19.19 2.11 6.04
CA TRP A 182 -20.51 2.72 6.06
C TRP A 182 -21.56 1.67 6.44
N GLU A 183 -22.27 1.93 7.53
CA GLU A 183 -23.41 1.14 7.98
C GLU A 183 -24.66 2.04 7.97
N GLY A 184 -25.42 1.97 6.88
CA GLY A 184 -26.52 2.90 6.61
C GLY A 184 -25.99 4.34 6.51
N LYS A 185 -26.38 5.19 7.48
CA LYS A 185 -25.93 6.59 7.57
C LYS A 185 -24.74 6.81 8.50
N ARG A 186 -24.27 5.75 9.19
CA ARG A 186 -23.13 5.85 10.08
C ARG A 186 -21.86 5.55 9.31
N CYS A 187 -20.87 6.42 9.48
CA CYS A 187 -19.53 6.19 8.98
C CYS A 187 -18.57 5.96 10.15
N SER A 188 -17.67 5.01 9.97
CA SER A 188 -16.54 4.78 10.86
C SER A 188 -15.24 4.62 10.04
N ILE A 189 -14.12 4.82 10.70
CA ILE A 189 -12.80 4.51 10.11
C ILE A 189 -12.49 3.05 10.41
N SER A 190 -12.08 2.31 9.39
CA SER A 190 -11.54 0.96 9.53
C SER A 190 -10.09 0.92 9.07
N ILE A 191 -9.30 0.07 9.73
CA ILE A 191 -7.99 -0.35 9.28
C ILE A 191 -8.11 -1.83 8.97
N ASN A 192 -7.62 -2.25 7.82
CA ASN A 192 -7.70 -3.63 7.38
C ASN A 192 -6.29 -4.14 7.06
N GLN A 193 -5.94 -5.31 7.55
CA GLN A 193 -4.76 -6.04 7.11
C GLN A 193 -4.98 -6.48 5.65
N VAL A 194 -3.97 -6.25 4.81
CA VAL A 194 -3.95 -6.67 3.42
C VAL A 194 -3.23 -8.02 3.35
N ILE A 195 -3.96 -9.08 3.03
CA ILE A 195 -3.42 -10.44 2.93
C ILE A 195 -3.46 -10.89 1.47
N ALA A 196 -2.30 -11.13 0.88
CA ALA A 196 -2.20 -11.74 -0.46
C ALA A 196 -2.06 -13.26 -0.36
N LYS A 197 -2.99 -14.00 -0.96
CA LYS A 197 -2.97 -15.47 -1.08
C LYS A 197 -3.37 -15.87 -2.48
N GLU A 198 -2.57 -16.71 -3.13
CA GLU A 198 -2.89 -17.32 -4.44
C GLU A 198 -3.30 -16.29 -5.52
N GLY A 199 -2.63 -15.12 -5.53
CA GLY A 199 -2.93 -14.04 -6.48
C GLY A 199 -4.22 -13.26 -6.19
N LYS A 200 -4.88 -13.52 -5.06
CA LYS A 200 -6.02 -12.74 -4.55
C LYS A 200 -5.63 -11.98 -3.29
N THR A 201 -6.28 -10.84 -3.09
CA THR A 201 -6.07 -9.99 -1.92
C THR A 201 -7.33 -9.98 -1.08
N GLU A 202 -7.18 -10.26 0.21
CA GLU A 202 -8.23 -10.22 1.23
C GLU A 202 -7.98 -9.05 2.18
N LEU A 203 -9.05 -8.38 2.61
CA LEU A 203 -9.02 -7.34 3.62
C LEU A 203 -9.59 -7.89 4.93
N VAL A 204 -8.74 -8.00 5.94
CA VAL A 204 -9.15 -8.48 7.27
C VAL A 204 -9.19 -7.29 8.24
N PRO A 205 -10.36 -6.90 8.78
CA PRO A 205 -10.44 -5.78 9.72
C PRO A 205 -9.56 -6.01 10.95
N VAL A 206 -8.80 -4.99 11.34
CA VAL A 206 -8.05 -5.01 12.60
C VAL A 206 -8.71 -4.13 13.66
N PRO A 207 -8.60 -4.48 14.96
CA PRO A 207 -9.10 -3.64 16.02
C PRO A 207 -8.46 -2.26 16.01
N VAL A 208 -9.30 -1.24 16.14
CA VAL A 208 -8.87 0.16 16.30
C VAL A 208 -9.52 0.75 17.55
N THR A 209 -8.88 1.74 18.13
CA THR A 209 -9.44 2.51 19.25
C THR A 209 -9.53 3.98 18.85
N ARG A 210 -10.39 4.75 19.52
CA ARG A 210 -10.43 6.20 19.34
C ARG A 210 -9.12 6.80 19.84
N ALA A 211 -8.42 7.55 19.00
CA ALA A 211 -7.22 8.27 19.42
C ALA A 211 -7.61 9.48 20.27
N PRO A 212 -7.08 9.62 21.51
CA PRO A 212 -7.24 10.84 22.29
C PRO A 212 -6.44 12.00 21.68
N SER A 213 -6.73 13.22 22.10
CA SER A 213 -5.83 14.35 21.85
C SER A 213 -4.61 14.27 22.76
N CYS A 214 -3.45 14.60 22.21
CA CYS A 214 -2.34 15.11 22.99
C CYS A 214 -2.59 16.62 23.23
#